data_AF-I3YIM9-F1
#
_entry.id   AF-I3YIM9-F1
#
_cell.length_a   1.000
_cell.length_b   1.000
_cell.length_c   1.000
_cell.angle_alpha   90.00
_cell.angle_beta   90.00
_cell.angle_gamma   90.00
#
_symmetry.space_group_name_H-M   'P 1'
#
loop_
_entity.id
_entity.type
_entity.pdbx_description
1 polymer ?
#
loop_
_entity_poly.entity_id
_entity_poly.type
_entity_poly.pdbx_seq_one_letter_code
_entity_poly.pdbx_strand_id
1 'polypeptide(L)' 'MIYELSFEGHTLGYFPSEAEAVRRAGFLPKGRYTVREWAKDGEFMMFDPSINNEYEYAAK' A
#
# COMPACT_ATOMS: atom_id res chain seq x y z
N MET A 1 3.02 11.44 1.86
CA MET A 1 3.09 9.98 2.01
C MET A 1 2.34 9.36 0.84
N ILE A 2 2.80 8.22 0.34
CA ILE A 2 2.15 7.50 -0.76
C ILE A 2 1.99 6.04 -0.32
N TYR A 3 0.87 5.42 -0.65
CA TYR A 3 0.50 4.09 -0.20
C TYR A 3 0.60 3.14 -1.39
N GLU A 4 1.52 2.21 -1.32
CA GLU A 4 1.62 1.11 -2.28
C GLU A 4 0.64 0.02 -1.88
N LEU A 5 -0.17 -0.41 -2.85
CA LEU A 5 -0.94 -1.63 -2.75
C LEU A 5 -0.18 -2.71 -3.53
N SER A 6 0.17 -3.80 -2.86
CA SER A 6 0.76 -4.98 -3.50
C SER A 6 -0.05 -6.24 -3.18
N PHE A 7 0.05 -7.23 -4.05
CA PHE A 7 -0.62 -8.51 -3.91
C PHE A 7 0.34 -9.61 -4.35
N GLU A 8 0.62 -10.57 -3.48
CA GLU A 8 1.56 -11.68 -3.74
C GLU A 8 2.92 -11.22 -4.29
N GLY A 9 3.44 -10.10 -3.80
CA GLY A 9 4.71 -9.53 -4.25
C GLY A 9 4.63 -8.70 -5.55
N HIS A 10 3.44 -8.51 -6.12
CA HIS A 10 3.21 -7.65 -7.28
C HIS A 10 2.60 -6.32 -6.87
N THR A 11 3.23 -5.21 -7.26
CA THR A 11 2.67 -3.87 -7.06
C THR A 11 1.46 -3.66 -7.96
N LEU A 12 0.30 -3.42 -7.35
CA LEU A 12 -0.96 -3.14 -8.04
C LEU A 12 -1.14 -1.65 -8.32
N GLY A 13 -0.54 -0.79 -7.50
CA GLY A 13 -0.55 0.65 -7.72
C GLY A 13 -0.15 1.45 -6.49
N TYR A 14 0.02 2.75 -6.71
CA TYR A 14 0.34 3.72 -5.67
C TYR A 14 -0.81 4.72 -5.51
N PHE A 15 -1.18 5.00 -4.27
CA PHE A 15 -2.32 5.85 -3.91
C PHE A 15 -1.86 6.99 -3.01
N PRO A 16 -2.48 8.18 -3.11
CA PRO A 16 -2.10 9.30 -2.26
C PRO A 16 -2.63 9.15 -0.82
N SER A 17 -3.51 8.17 -0.55
CA SER A 17 -4.07 7.92 0.79
C SER A 17 -4.34 6.44 1.05
N GLU A 18 -4.21 6.05 2.32
CA GLU A 18 -4.45 4.68 2.80
C GLU A 18 -5.86 4.19 2.43
N ALA A 19 -6.86 5.03 2.70
CA ALA A 19 -8.26 4.73 2.42
C ALA A 19 -8.52 4.42 0.93
N GLU A 20 -7.78 5.04 0.01
CA GLU A 20 -7.89 4.73 -1.43
C GLU A 20 -7.25 3.39 -1.76
N ALA A 21 -6.08 3.07 -1.19
CA ALA A 21 -5.44 1.77 -1.36
C ALA A 21 -6.33 0.64 -0.83
N VAL A 22 -6.88 0.80 0.38
CA VAL A 22 -7.80 -0.16 1.01
C VAL A 22 -9.11 -0.26 0.22
N ARG A 23 -9.67 0.88 -0.20
CA ARG A 23 -10.87 0.89 -1.06
C ARG A 23 -10.61 0.13 -2.36
N ARG A 24 -9.44 0.31 -2.98
CA ARG A 24 -9.05 -0.42 -4.19
C ARG A 24 -8.92 -1.91 -3.93
N ALA A 25 -8.28 -2.31 -2.83
CA ALA A 25 -8.20 -3.70 -2.40
C ALA A 25 -9.59 -4.34 -2.24
N GLY A 26 -10.56 -3.59 -1.72
CA GLY A 26 -11.96 -4.04 -1.59
C GLY A 26 -12.71 -4.22 -2.92
N PHE A 27 -12.22 -3.66 -4.02
CA PHE A 27 -12.76 -3.90 -5.37
C PHE A 27 -12.08 -5.06 -6.10
N LEU A 28 -10.96 -5.55 -5.57
CA LEU A 28 -10.20 -6.65 -6.16
C LEU A 28 -10.69 -8.00 -5.60
N PRO A 29 -10.40 -9.12 -6.28
CA PRO A 29 -10.81 -10.45 -5.80
C PRO A 29 -10.35 -10.70 -4.36
N LYS A 30 -11.07 -11.57 -3.65
CA LYS A 30 -10.71 -11.92 -2.26
C LYS A 30 -9.28 -12.44 -2.22
N GLY A 31 -8.50 -11.88 -1.32
CA GLY A 31 -7.06 -12.11 -1.28
C GLY A 31 -6.40 -11.31 -0.16
N ARG A 32 -5.12 -11.61 0.07
CA ARG A 32 -4.26 -10.89 1.01
C ARG A 32 -3.49 -9.82 0.26
N TYR A 33 -3.87 -8.58 0.48
CA TYR A 33 -3.21 -7.42 -0.08
C TYR A 33 -2.26 -6.86 0.96
N THR A 34 -1.10 -6.40 0.55
CA THR A 34 -0.19 -5.68 1.42
C THR A 34 -0.32 -4.20 1.10
N VAL A 35 -0.61 -3.39 2.12
CA VAL A 35 -0.55 -1.94 2.02
C VAL A 35 0.73 -1.49 2.70
N ARG A 36 1.58 -0.81 1.94
CA ARG A 36 2.85 -0.27 2.42
C ARG A 36 2.84 1.24 2.26
N GLU A 37 3.04 1.95 3.36
CA GLU A 37 3.23 3.39 3.34
C GLU A 37 4.66 3.72 2.90
N TRP A 38 4.82 4.74 2.09
CA TRP A 38 6.11 5.26 1.64
C TRP A 38 6.17 6.75 1.99
N ALA A 39 7.30 7.15 2.59
CA ALA A 39 7.64 8.55 2.71
C ALA A 39 8.15 9.06 1.36
N LYS A 40 7.73 10.28 0.98
CA LYS A 40 8.26 10.94 -0.22
C LYS A 40 9.23 12.01 0.25
N ASP A 41 10.52 11.79 0.02
CA ASP A 41 11.58 12.76 0.31
C ASP A 41 12.12 13.29 -1.03
N GLY A 42 11.59 14.45 -1.44
CA GLY A 42 11.89 15.03 -2.75
C GLY A 42 11.42 14.14 -3.92
N GLU A 43 12.37 13.65 -4.70
CA GLU A 43 12.14 12.78 -5.87
C GLU A 43 12.13 11.28 -5.52
N PHE A 44 12.59 10.92 -4.32
CA PHE A 44 12.74 9.52 -3.92
C PHE A 44 11.59 9.06 -3.01
N MET A 45 11.15 7.84 -3.24
CA MET A 45 10.28 7.12 -2.30
C MET A 45 11.17 6.35 -1.34
N MET A 46 11.01 6.59 -0.04
CA MET A 46 11.77 5.91 0.99
C MET A 46 10.80 5.10 1.84
N PHE A 47 11.10 3.81 1.99
CA PHE A 47 10.43 2.95 2.95
C PHE A 47 11.37 2.75 4.11
N ASP A 48 11.01 3.31 5.26
CA ASP A 48 11.70 3.09 6.51
C ASP A 48 10.78 2.31 7.45
N PRO A 49 11.06 1.05 7.80
CA PRO A 49 10.18 0.24 8.65
C PRO A 49 10.05 0.79 10.08
N SER A 50 10.87 1.78 10.47
CA SER A 50 10.76 2.47 11.76
C SER A 50 9.76 3.62 11.73
N ILE A 51 9.39 4.10 10.53
CA ILE A 51 8.59 5.31 10.31
C ILE A 51 7.32 5.00 9.51
N ASN A 52 7.40 4.07 8.57
CA ASN A 52 6.34 3.71 7.65
C ASN A 52 5.64 2.43 8.08
N ASN A 53 4.31 2.45 7.96
CA ASN A 53 3.49 1.28 8.25
C ASN A 53 3.43 0.33 7.05
N GLU A 54 3.58 -0.97 7.33
CA GLU A 54 3.22 -2.06 6.42
C GLU A 54 2.23 -2.97 7.14
N TYR A 55 1.13 -3.30 6.46
CA TYR A 55 0.17 -4.25 7.00
C TYR A 55 -0.55 -5.02 5.90
N GLU A 56 -0.98 -6.22 6.27
CA GLU A 56 -1.77 -7.08 5.39
C GLU A 56 -3.26 -6.77 5.56
N TYR A 57 -3.92 -6.46 4.46
CA TYR A 57 -5.35 -6.27 4.33
C TYR A 57 -5.99 -7.45 3.61
N ALA A 58 -6.84 -8.19 4.30
CA ALA A 58 -7.66 -9.23 3.70
C ALA A 58 -8.94 -8.61 3.12
N ALA A 59 -9.07 -8.59 1.79
CA ALA A 59 -10.32 -8.18 1.14
C ALA A 59 -11.40 -9.24 1.40
N LYS A 60 -12.54 -8.80 1.98
CA LYS A 60 -13.66 -9.65 2.40
C LYS A 60 -14.59 -10.06 1.27
#